data_AF-A0AAE0DR98-F1
#
_entry.id   AF-A0AAE0DR98-F1
#
_cell.length_a   1.000
_cell.length_b   1.000
_cell.length_c   1.000
_cell.angle_alpha   90.00
_cell.angle_beta   90.00
_cell.angle_gamma   90.00
#
_symmetry.space_group_name_H-M   'P 1'
#
loop_
_entity.id
_entity.type
_entity.pdbx_description
1 polymer ?
#
loop_
_entity_poly.entity_id
_entity_poly.type
_entity_poly.pdbx_seq_one_letter_code
_entity_poly.pdbx_strand_id
1 'polypeptide(L)'
;MTDMENLFEDRVVFFLVLANADNAFLGITSVEDLWKVRPRDGESIFTFQWQNEVLELPVFRKAQAHGVTEKAWTCASMFRQLSDIIQKAGYRKGTITIHTIRRGMANVADDKLTPGVRNQLLGWSASDTYGKSDSYGKSYISRIPGADGQNLFLDKAPSKSHINLLRSAGRHQNVALPQKMSADALFAFENSLEMRALDARLATKTLDGSERKRIYTEMQNLKQKALLRYQEQWLEDDYIRTVSVGARETPGQPSRPQYEALSNVEHDFDVLRPFMPERSRLADMLYTSASCFDPARKEAVQDLTAICVSKDQRVIYRPNEVRLGGRCPVPDCRKTMNG
;
A
#
# COMPACT_ATOMS: atom_id res chain seq x y z
N MET A 1 6.47 -19.87 13.12
CA MET A 1 5.89 -18.51 13.24
C MET A 1 6.87 -17.68 14.04
N THR A 2 6.98 -16.38 13.78
CA THR A 2 7.95 -15.51 14.47
C THR A 2 7.28 -14.73 15.59
N ASP A 3 7.95 -14.62 16.74
CA ASP A 3 7.50 -13.83 17.90
C ASP A 3 7.63 -12.31 17.64
N MET A 4 7.07 -11.84 16.53
CA MET A 4 6.91 -10.43 16.25
C MET A 4 5.78 -9.87 17.12
N GLU A 5 5.95 -8.65 17.61
CA GLU A 5 5.02 -8.01 18.55
C GLU A 5 3.60 -7.98 17.99
N ASN A 6 3.40 -7.55 16.74
CA ASN A 6 2.09 -7.51 16.10
C ASN A 6 2.03 -8.30 14.78
N LEU A 7 0.82 -8.62 14.33
CA LEU A 7 0.58 -9.41 13.12
C LEU A 7 1.04 -8.70 11.84
N PHE A 8 0.89 -7.37 11.79
CA PHE A 8 1.29 -6.57 10.64
C PHE A 8 2.79 -6.69 10.31
N GLU A 9 3.62 -6.87 11.33
CA GLU A 9 5.07 -7.06 11.16
C GLU A 9 5.48 -8.50 10.85
N ASP A 10 4.61 -9.48 11.10
CA ASP A 10 4.87 -10.90 10.82
C ASP A 10 4.65 -11.23 9.33
N ARG A 11 5.71 -11.04 8.54
CA ARG A 11 5.71 -11.37 7.11
C ARG A 11 5.49 -12.85 6.83
N VAL A 12 5.83 -13.73 7.77
CA VAL A 12 5.65 -15.18 7.61
C VAL A 12 4.18 -15.51 7.60
N VAL A 13 3.37 -14.84 8.43
CA VAL A 13 1.91 -15.03 8.43
C VAL A 13 1.29 -14.72 7.07
N PHE A 14 1.63 -13.60 6.44
CA PHE A 14 1.09 -13.26 5.11
C PHE A 14 1.48 -14.30 4.05
N PHE A 15 2.69 -14.87 4.13
CA PHE A 15 3.08 -15.97 3.26
C PHE A 15 2.26 -17.24 3.53
N LEU A 16 2.07 -17.60 4.81
CA LEU A 16 1.26 -18.75 5.20
C LEU A 16 -0.20 -18.63 4.75
N VAL A 17 -0.79 -17.43 4.83
CA VAL A 17 -2.13 -17.14 4.30
C VAL A 17 -2.21 -17.46 2.81
N LEU A 18 -1.26 -16.94 2.02
CA LEU A 18 -1.24 -17.14 0.57
C LEU A 18 -1.04 -18.62 0.22
N ALA A 19 -0.09 -19.28 0.87
CA ALA A 19 0.16 -20.70 0.69
C ALA A 19 -1.06 -21.56 1.07
N ASN A 20 -1.73 -21.24 2.18
CA ASN A 20 -2.93 -21.94 2.62
C ASN A 20 -4.11 -21.71 1.65
N ALA A 21 -4.27 -20.49 1.13
CA ALA A 21 -5.30 -20.17 0.13
C ALA A 21 -5.13 -20.98 -1.17
N ASP A 22 -3.89 -21.40 -1.49
CA ASP A 22 -3.57 -22.26 -2.62
C ASP A 22 -3.53 -23.77 -2.27
N ASN A 23 -3.84 -24.15 -1.03
CA ASN A 23 -3.67 -25.51 -0.51
C ASN A 23 -2.24 -26.04 -0.73
N ALA A 24 -1.24 -25.19 -0.54
CA ALA A 24 0.13 -25.47 -0.98
C ALA A 24 0.88 -26.50 -0.12
N PHE A 25 0.38 -26.79 1.08
CA PHE A 25 1.00 -27.70 2.02
C PHE A 25 0.39 -29.10 1.92
N LEU A 26 1.24 -30.12 1.88
CA LEU A 26 0.81 -31.52 1.81
C LEU A 26 0.06 -31.92 3.09
N GLY A 27 -1.20 -32.33 2.94
CA GLY A 27 -2.04 -32.82 4.04
C GLY A 27 -2.60 -31.74 4.97
N ILE A 28 -2.47 -30.45 4.63
CA ILE A 28 -3.02 -29.32 5.38
C ILE A 28 -4.00 -28.59 4.47
N THR A 29 -5.28 -28.58 4.85
CA THR A 29 -6.36 -28.03 4.00
C THR A 29 -7.04 -26.80 4.59
N SER A 30 -6.75 -26.48 5.84
CA SER A 30 -7.35 -25.34 6.52
C SER A 30 -6.38 -24.65 7.48
N VAL A 31 -6.76 -23.44 7.89
CA VAL A 31 -6.01 -22.68 8.92
C VAL A 31 -6.00 -23.44 10.25
N GLU A 32 -7.06 -24.19 10.58
CA GLU A 32 -7.10 -25.05 11.77
C GLU A 32 -6.05 -26.15 11.71
N ASP A 33 -5.89 -26.81 10.56
CA ASP A 33 -4.87 -27.84 10.38
C ASP A 33 -3.48 -27.23 10.54
N LEU A 34 -3.25 -26.08 9.90
CA LEU A 34 -1.99 -25.33 10.01
C LEU A 34 -1.66 -24.96 11.47
N TRP A 35 -2.65 -24.54 12.25
CA TRP A 35 -2.47 -24.20 13.67
C TRP A 35 -2.27 -25.41 14.58
N LYS A 36 -2.61 -26.62 14.14
CA LYS A 36 -2.36 -27.87 14.89
C LYS A 36 -0.97 -28.45 14.64
N VAL A 37 -0.28 -28.04 13.57
CA VAL A 37 1.05 -28.54 13.23
C VAL A 37 2.03 -28.23 14.36
N ARG A 38 2.66 -29.27 14.90
CA ARG A 38 3.74 -29.18 15.88
C ARG A 38 4.89 -30.11 15.44
N PRO A 39 6.16 -29.74 15.70
CA PRO A 39 7.26 -30.69 15.59
C PRO A 39 6.97 -31.95 16.41
N ARG A 40 7.50 -33.10 15.99
CA ARG A 40 7.35 -34.34 16.76
C ARG A 40 8.12 -34.23 18.09
N ASP A 41 7.76 -35.05 19.07
CA ASP A 41 8.46 -35.09 20.35
C ASP A 41 9.96 -35.34 20.13
N GLY A 42 10.79 -34.41 20.60
CA GLY A 42 12.25 -34.42 20.41
C GLY A 42 12.77 -33.64 19.20
N GLU A 43 11.90 -33.16 18.30
CA GLU A 43 12.27 -32.28 17.19
C GLU A 43 12.04 -30.80 17.56
N SER A 44 12.98 -29.93 17.19
CA SER A 44 12.84 -28.48 17.38
C SER A 44 12.23 -27.77 16.18
N ILE A 45 12.20 -28.41 15.01
CA ILE A 45 11.81 -27.81 13.74
C ILE A 45 10.88 -28.77 12.99
N PHE A 46 9.79 -28.23 12.47
CA PHE A 46 8.94 -28.91 11.50
C PHE A 46 9.11 -28.26 10.13
N THR A 47 9.31 -29.08 9.09
CA THR A 47 9.45 -28.61 7.70
C THR A 47 8.20 -28.99 6.91
N PHE A 48 7.48 -27.98 6.42
CA PHE A 48 6.34 -28.21 5.53
C PHE A 48 6.80 -28.83 4.21
N GLN A 49 6.04 -29.83 3.75
CA GLN A 49 6.17 -30.39 2.41
C GLN A 49 5.17 -29.71 1.48
N TRP A 50 5.59 -29.43 0.26
CA TRP A 50 4.78 -28.72 -0.74
C TRP A 50 3.97 -29.70 -1.59
N GLN A 51 2.77 -29.29 -2.00
CA GLN A 51 2.01 -29.98 -3.04
C GLN A 51 2.67 -29.77 -4.40
N ASN A 52 2.78 -30.83 -5.21
CA ASN A 52 3.47 -30.77 -6.50
C ASN A 52 2.73 -29.86 -7.49
N GLU A 53 1.40 -29.79 -7.38
CA GLU A 53 0.52 -29.06 -8.29
C GLU A 53 0.73 -27.53 -8.23
N VAL A 54 1.30 -27.02 -7.14
CA VAL A 54 1.44 -25.57 -6.91
C VAL A 54 2.88 -25.05 -6.96
N LEU A 55 3.88 -25.92 -7.16
CA LEU A 55 5.30 -25.54 -7.11
C LEU A 55 5.66 -24.44 -8.10
N GLU A 56 5.02 -24.43 -9.26
CA GLU A 56 5.24 -23.45 -10.33
C GLU A 56 4.31 -22.23 -10.23
N LEU A 57 3.42 -22.18 -9.23
CA LEU A 57 2.53 -21.04 -9.05
C LEU A 57 3.30 -19.85 -8.47
N PRO A 58 3.20 -18.66 -9.09
CA PRO A 58 3.78 -17.46 -8.50
C PRO A 58 3.11 -17.13 -7.17
N VAL A 59 3.90 -16.74 -6.16
CA VAL A 59 3.36 -16.28 -4.87
C VAL A 59 2.49 -15.03 -5.05
N PHE A 60 2.95 -14.06 -5.85
CA PHE A 60 2.21 -12.85 -6.17
C PHE A 60 1.56 -12.96 -7.54
N ARG A 61 0.25 -13.24 -7.53
CA ARG A 61 -0.57 -13.46 -8.73
C ARG A 61 -1.48 -12.29 -9.06
N LYS A 62 -1.80 -12.13 -10.34
CA LYS A 62 -2.68 -11.07 -10.82
C LYS A 62 -4.10 -11.27 -10.30
N ALA A 63 -4.62 -10.26 -9.60
CA ALA A 63 -6.02 -10.21 -9.22
C ALA A 63 -6.86 -9.59 -10.37
N GLN A 64 -8.01 -10.20 -10.63
CA GLN A 64 -9.05 -9.72 -11.54
C GLN A 64 -10.39 -9.70 -10.80
N ALA A 65 -11.41 -9.11 -11.41
CA ALA A 65 -12.73 -9.01 -10.79
C ALA A 65 -13.34 -10.38 -10.42
N HIS A 66 -12.99 -11.46 -11.12
CA HIS A 66 -13.44 -12.83 -10.84
C HIS A 66 -12.49 -13.63 -9.93
N GLY A 67 -11.48 -12.99 -9.34
CA GLY A 67 -10.51 -13.64 -8.48
C GLY A 67 -9.06 -13.57 -8.99
N VAL A 68 -8.21 -14.39 -8.40
CA VAL A 68 -6.77 -14.45 -8.69
C VAL A 68 -6.51 -15.37 -9.89
N THR A 69 -5.61 -14.97 -10.79
CA THR A 69 -5.19 -15.78 -11.94
C THR A 69 -3.85 -16.45 -11.69
N GLU A 70 -3.49 -17.47 -12.46
CA GLU A 70 -2.16 -18.14 -12.35
C GLU A 70 -0.98 -17.28 -12.82
N LYS A 71 -1.25 -16.08 -13.36
CA LYS A 71 -0.20 -15.22 -13.92
C LYS A 71 0.45 -14.40 -12.83
N ALA A 72 1.78 -14.35 -12.84
CA ALA A 72 2.56 -13.50 -11.94
C ALA A 72 2.20 -12.01 -12.07
N TRP A 73 2.37 -11.28 -10.98
CA TRP A 73 2.39 -9.82 -11.01
C TRP A 73 3.49 -9.30 -11.94
N THR A 74 3.16 -8.24 -12.67
CA THR A 74 4.16 -7.48 -13.41
C THR A 74 4.75 -6.40 -12.51
N CYS A 75 6.01 -6.01 -12.75
CA CYS A 75 6.64 -4.89 -12.04
C CYS A 75 5.80 -3.61 -12.12
N ALA A 76 5.21 -3.33 -13.28
CA ALA A 76 4.32 -2.18 -13.47
C ALA A 76 3.04 -2.26 -12.63
N SER A 77 2.49 -3.46 -12.39
CA SER A 77 1.33 -3.64 -11.51
C SER A 77 1.70 -3.35 -10.06
N MET A 78 2.81 -3.92 -9.59
CA MET A 78 3.32 -3.69 -8.23
C MET A 78 3.62 -2.21 -7.98
N PHE A 79 4.32 -1.53 -8.91
CA PHE A 79 4.63 -0.11 -8.75
C PHE A 79 3.41 0.79 -8.75
N ARG A 80 2.37 0.46 -9.51
CA ARG A 80 1.10 1.21 -9.47
C ARG A 80 0.41 1.05 -8.11
N GLN A 81 0.31 -0.16 -7.58
CA GLN A 81 -0.29 -0.39 -6.25
C GLN A 81 0.51 0.30 -5.14
N LEU A 82 1.84 0.18 -5.17
CA LEU A 82 2.71 0.87 -4.22
C LEU A 82 2.53 2.40 -4.31
N SER A 83 2.50 2.96 -5.53
CA SER A 83 2.28 4.39 -5.73
C SER A 83 0.91 4.86 -5.24
N ASP A 84 -0.13 4.05 -5.34
CA ASP A 84 -1.48 4.36 -4.84
C ASP A 84 -1.49 4.41 -3.31
N ILE A 85 -0.92 3.41 -2.65
CA ILE A 85 -0.79 3.35 -1.18
C ILE A 85 0.02 4.56 -0.66
N ILE A 86 1.15 4.87 -1.31
CA ILE A 86 2.00 6.00 -0.94
C ILE A 86 1.27 7.34 -1.09
N GLN A 87 0.50 7.52 -2.16
CA GLN A 87 -0.27 8.75 -2.35
C GLN A 87 -1.35 8.91 -1.28
N LYS A 88 -2.07 7.82 -0.97
CA LYS A 88 -3.08 7.79 0.11
C LYS A 88 -2.48 8.07 1.49
N ALA A 89 -1.22 7.71 1.70
CA ALA A 89 -0.48 8.04 2.93
C ALA A 89 -0.01 9.51 3.01
N GLY A 90 -0.37 10.35 2.04
CA GLY A 90 -0.05 11.78 2.02
C GLY A 90 1.28 12.13 1.35
N TYR A 91 1.88 11.20 0.60
CA TYR A 91 3.10 11.50 -0.16
C TYR A 91 2.79 11.90 -1.59
N ARG A 92 3.53 12.89 -2.12
CA ARG A 92 3.46 13.18 -3.56
C ARG A 92 3.90 11.97 -4.38
N LYS A 93 3.30 11.79 -5.55
CA LYS A 93 3.68 10.74 -6.50
C LYS A 93 5.17 10.80 -6.82
N GLY A 94 5.85 9.65 -6.77
CA GLY A 94 7.27 9.52 -7.08
C GLY A 94 8.23 9.82 -5.92
N THR A 95 7.74 10.32 -4.78
CA THR A 95 8.57 10.62 -3.59
C THR A 95 9.18 9.34 -2.99
N ILE A 96 8.33 8.34 -2.78
CA ILE A 96 8.73 7.02 -2.28
C ILE A 96 8.62 6.04 -3.44
N THR A 97 9.72 5.32 -3.69
CA THR A 97 9.82 4.25 -4.68
C THR A 97 10.38 3.00 -3.98
N ILE A 98 10.38 1.85 -4.66
CA ILE A 98 11.02 0.65 -4.12
C ILE A 98 12.52 0.87 -3.85
N HIS A 99 13.19 1.68 -4.67
CA HIS A 99 14.58 2.05 -4.46
C HIS A 99 14.75 2.99 -3.27
N THR A 100 13.79 3.89 -3.01
CA THR A 100 13.78 4.72 -1.80
C THR A 100 13.68 3.85 -0.54
N ILE A 101 12.80 2.85 -0.54
CA ILE A 101 12.63 1.89 0.57
C ILE A 101 13.92 1.08 0.77
N ARG A 102 14.45 0.49 -0.31
CA ARG A 102 15.71 -0.27 -0.29
C ARG A 102 16.89 0.59 0.18
N ARG A 103 16.89 1.89 -0.14
CA ARG A 103 17.87 2.85 0.35
C ARG A 103 17.76 3.13 1.85
N GLY A 104 16.53 3.28 2.36
CA GLY A 104 16.29 3.36 3.80
C GLY A 104 16.85 2.13 4.53
N MET A 105 16.55 0.93 4.01
CA MET A 105 17.07 -0.33 4.56
C MET A 105 18.60 -0.39 4.54
N ALA A 106 19.23 0.00 3.43
CA ALA A 106 20.69 0.02 3.32
C ALA A 106 21.35 0.95 4.35
N ASN A 107 20.79 2.15 4.56
CA ASN A 107 21.31 3.09 5.55
C ASN A 107 21.18 2.56 6.99
N VAL A 108 20.06 1.89 7.32
CA VAL A 108 19.87 1.28 8.65
C VAL A 108 20.82 0.09 8.85
N ALA A 109 21.00 -0.73 7.81
CA ALA A 109 21.91 -1.86 7.85
C ALA A 109 23.37 -1.42 7.97
N ASP A 110 23.77 -0.33 7.33
CA ASP A 110 25.12 0.23 7.43
C ASP A 110 25.47 0.75 8.84
N ASP A 111 24.48 1.30 9.55
CA ASP A 111 24.65 1.78 10.92
C ASP A 111 24.75 0.63 11.94
N LYS A 112 24.16 -0.54 11.64
CA LYS A 112 23.99 -1.65 12.59
C LYS A 112 24.79 -2.91 12.28
N LEU A 113 25.17 -3.13 11.03
CA LEU A 113 25.73 -4.38 10.53
C LEU A 113 27.09 -4.16 9.88
N THR A 114 27.89 -5.21 9.85
CA THR A 114 29.15 -5.18 9.09
C THR A 114 28.87 -5.06 7.59
N PRO A 115 29.78 -4.47 6.80
CA PRO A 115 29.60 -4.35 5.36
C PRO A 115 29.32 -5.69 4.65
N GLY A 116 29.94 -6.78 5.10
CA GLY A 116 29.71 -8.12 4.54
C GLY A 116 28.27 -8.61 4.72
N VAL A 117 27.72 -8.47 5.94
CA VAL A 117 26.33 -8.85 6.23
C VAL A 117 25.34 -7.93 5.53
N ARG A 118 25.61 -6.61 5.52
CA ARG A 118 24.82 -5.62 4.78
C ARG A 118 24.75 -5.97 3.30
N ASN A 119 25.87 -6.36 2.69
CA ASN A 119 25.91 -6.73 1.27
C ASN A 119 25.14 -8.03 1.00
N GLN A 120 25.29 -9.05 1.85
CA GLN A 120 24.50 -10.28 1.73
C GLN A 120 23.01 -9.99 1.81
N LEU A 121 22.58 -9.17 2.78
CA LEU A 121 21.20 -8.76 2.98
C LEU A 121 20.63 -8.00 1.77
N LEU A 122 21.45 -7.16 1.13
CA LEU A 122 21.05 -6.40 -0.04
C LEU A 122 21.26 -7.19 -1.35
N GLY A 123 21.97 -8.31 -1.34
CA GLY A 123 22.35 -9.03 -2.56
C GLY A 123 23.39 -8.26 -3.40
N TRP A 124 24.33 -7.57 -2.75
CA TRP A 124 25.46 -6.91 -3.40
C TRP A 124 26.69 -7.84 -3.45
N SER A 125 27.44 -7.75 -4.55
CA SER A 125 28.69 -8.49 -4.68
C SER A 125 29.80 -7.86 -3.84
N ALA A 126 30.82 -8.63 -3.46
CA ALA A 126 31.97 -8.09 -2.72
C ALA A 126 32.71 -6.98 -3.49
N SER A 127 32.68 -7.01 -4.83
CA SER A 127 33.22 -5.96 -5.72
C SER A 127 32.40 -4.68 -5.76
N ASP A 128 31.16 -4.66 -5.24
CA ASP A 128 30.34 -3.44 -5.10
C ASP A 128 30.62 -2.66 -3.81
N THR A 129 31.55 -3.16 -2.98
CA THR A 129 31.90 -2.59 -1.68
C THR A 129 33.08 -1.63 -1.82
N TYR A 130 32.86 -0.34 -1.54
CA TYR A 130 33.92 0.65 -1.25
C TYR A 130 35.14 0.57 -2.18
N GLY A 131 34.95 0.82 -3.48
CA GLY A 131 36.04 0.98 -4.43
C GLY A 131 35.60 0.91 -5.89
N LYS A 132 35.68 2.04 -6.59
CA LYS A 132 35.40 2.28 -8.04
C LYS A 132 33.98 1.93 -8.56
N SER A 133 33.35 0.84 -8.10
CA SER A 133 31.95 0.42 -8.35
C SER A 133 31.07 0.54 -7.09
N ASP A 134 31.39 1.48 -6.20
CA ASP A 134 30.67 1.68 -4.94
C ASP A 134 29.21 2.14 -5.15
N SER A 135 28.33 1.15 -5.37
CA SER A 135 26.90 1.36 -5.54
C SER A 135 26.28 1.96 -4.26
N TYR A 136 26.85 1.66 -3.09
CA TYR A 136 26.39 2.22 -1.83
C TYR A 136 26.72 3.71 -1.73
N GLY A 137 27.99 4.08 -1.86
CA GLY A 137 28.45 5.46 -1.75
C GLY A 137 27.88 6.39 -2.82
N LYS A 138 27.68 5.89 -4.05
CA LYS A 138 27.18 6.71 -5.17
C LYS A 138 25.66 6.88 -5.18
N SER A 139 24.90 5.85 -4.79
CA SER A 139 23.44 5.84 -5.02
C SER A 139 22.60 5.70 -3.75
N TYR A 140 23.18 5.23 -2.64
CA TYR A 140 22.44 4.90 -1.42
C TYR A 140 22.81 5.79 -0.22
N ILE A 141 24.04 6.31 -0.11
CA ILE A 141 24.39 7.28 0.95
C ILE A 141 23.54 8.54 0.79
N SER A 142 22.85 8.93 1.86
CA SER A 142 22.08 10.19 1.92
C SER A 142 22.94 11.39 1.55
N ARG A 143 22.40 12.34 0.77
CA ARG A 143 23.07 13.64 0.51
C ARG A 143 23.25 14.47 1.79
N ILE A 144 22.40 14.22 2.78
CA ILE A 144 22.49 14.83 4.11
C ILE A 144 23.34 13.90 4.98
N PRO A 145 24.51 14.36 5.47
CA PRO A 145 25.34 13.58 6.37
C PRO A 145 24.56 13.13 7.60
N GLY A 146 24.82 11.90 8.06
CA GLY A 146 24.25 11.37 9.31
C GLY A 146 24.92 11.88 10.58
N ALA A 147 25.88 12.80 10.45
CA ALA A 147 26.70 13.31 11.53
C ALA A 147 26.28 14.74 11.86
N ASP A 148 26.19 15.02 13.16
CA ASP A 148 26.06 16.38 13.68
C ASP A 148 27.45 17.02 13.69
N GLY A 149 27.81 17.65 12.57
CA GLY A 149 29.14 18.25 12.40
C GLY A 149 29.43 19.35 13.41
N GLN A 150 28.40 20.07 13.87
CA GLN A 150 28.57 21.15 14.84
C GLN A 150 28.91 20.60 16.22
N ASN A 151 28.12 19.64 16.73
CA ASN A 151 28.42 19.05 18.04
C ASN A 151 29.69 18.18 17.98
N LEU A 152 29.99 17.55 16.84
CA LEU A 152 31.27 16.86 16.63
C LEU A 152 32.45 17.82 16.76
N PHE A 153 32.38 19.00 16.14
CA PHE A 153 33.44 20.01 16.23
C PHE A 153 33.59 20.58 17.65
N LEU A 154 32.48 20.71 18.37
CA LEU A 154 32.46 21.26 19.73
C LEU A 154 32.70 20.21 20.83
N ASP A 155 33.01 18.96 20.47
CA ASP A 155 33.15 17.83 21.39
C ASP A 155 31.93 17.65 22.32
N LYS A 156 30.74 17.77 21.72
CA LYS A 156 29.43 17.62 22.39
C LYS A 156 28.71 16.37 21.92
N ALA A 157 27.77 15.91 22.75
CA ALA A 157 26.87 14.83 22.37
C ALA A 157 26.10 15.20 21.07
N PRO A 158 26.04 14.29 20.08
CA PRO A 158 25.40 14.58 18.80
C PRO A 158 23.88 14.69 18.95
N SER A 159 23.30 15.73 18.36
CA SER A 159 21.85 15.91 18.24
C SER A 159 21.38 15.41 16.88
N LYS A 160 20.89 14.16 16.83
CA LYS A 160 20.49 13.52 15.55
C LYS A 160 19.02 13.66 15.20
N SER A 161 18.17 14.25 16.05
CA SER A 161 16.71 14.30 15.84
C SER A 161 16.33 15.00 14.53
N HIS A 162 16.85 16.20 14.31
CA HIS A 162 16.61 16.98 13.10
C HIS A 162 17.26 16.35 11.85
N ILE A 163 18.46 15.78 12.00
CA ILE A 163 19.13 15.03 10.91
C ILE A 163 18.28 13.83 10.49
N ASN A 164 17.77 13.06 11.46
CA ASN A 164 16.94 11.89 11.20
C ASN A 164 15.63 12.29 10.51
N LEU A 165 15.00 13.39 10.93
CA LEU A 165 13.82 13.94 10.24
C LEU A 165 14.14 14.33 8.79
N LEU A 166 15.23 15.06 8.56
CA LEU A 166 15.65 15.51 7.22
C LEU A 166 16.10 14.35 6.31
N ARG A 167 16.60 13.25 6.87
CA ARG A 167 16.96 12.03 6.14
C ARG A 167 15.76 11.09 5.93
N SER A 168 14.69 11.25 6.71
CA SER A 168 13.48 10.44 6.64
C SER A 168 12.63 10.79 5.43
N ALA A 169 11.87 9.81 4.94
CA ALA A 169 10.79 10.07 3.99
C ALA A 169 9.70 10.95 4.60
N GLY A 170 9.54 10.94 5.93
CA GLY A 170 8.53 11.70 6.67
C GLY A 170 8.53 13.21 6.39
N ARG A 171 9.68 13.81 6.05
CA ARG A 171 9.75 15.23 5.67
C ARG A 171 8.90 15.60 4.45
N HIS A 172 8.57 14.61 3.62
CA HIS A 172 7.79 14.79 2.40
C HIS A 172 6.33 14.38 2.56
N GLN A 173 5.95 13.89 3.74
CA GLN A 173 4.58 13.51 4.03
C GLN A 173 3.76 14.78 4.31
N ASN A 174 2.70 14.98 3.54
CA ASN A 174 1.68 15.95 3.86
C ASN A 174 0.34 15.23 3.95
N VAL A 175 -0.07 14.95 5.18
CA VAL A 175 -1.33 14.26 5.49
C VAL A 175 -2.55 15.07 5.00
N ALA A 176 -2.40 16.39 4.85
CA ALA A 176 -3.41 17.29 4.32
C ALA A 176 -3.54 17.25 2.78
N LEU A 177 -2.67 16.52 2.08
CA LEU A 177 -2.59 16.54 0.62
C LEU A 177 -3.91 16.02 -0.01
N PRO A 178 -4.59 16.83 -0.85
CA PRO A 178 -5.85 16.42 -1.46
C PRO A 178 -5.71 15.15 -2.31
N GLN A 179 -6.53 14.13 -2.02
CA GLN A 179 -6.55 12.87 -2.78
C GLN A 179 -7.49 12.91 -4.00
N LYS A 180 -8.43 13.86 -4.00
CA LYS A 180 -9.40 14.12 -5.07
C LYS A 180 -9.40 15.62 -5.34
N MET A 181 -9.72 16.03 -6.56
CA MET A 181 -9.96 17.44 -6.89
C MET A 181 -11.26 17.90 -6.22
N SER A 182 -11.37 19.21 -5.92
CA SER A 182 -12.66 19.79 -5.50
C SER A 182 -13.72 19.60 -6.59
N ALA A 183 -15.00 19.69 -6.22
CA ALA A 183 -16.11 19.57 -7.16
C ALA A 183 -15.98 20.55 -8.33
N ASP A 184 -15.63 21.81 -8.04
CA ASP A 184 -15.45 22.85 -9.06
C ASP A 184 -14.26 22.57 -9.98
N ALA A 185 -13.13 22.12 -9.42
CA ALA A 185 -11.96 21.77 -10.21
C ALA A 185 -12.20 20.52 -11.07
N LEU A 186 -12.92 19.53 -10.54
CA LEU A 186 -13.33 18.35 -11.29
C LEU A 186 -14.29 18.73 -12.42
N PHE A 187 -15.29 19.57 -12.16
CA PHE A 187 -16.21 20.06 -13.18
C PHE A 187 -15.47 20.83 -14.29
N ALA A 188 -14.55 21.72 -13.93
CA ALA A 188 -13.73 22.44 -14.90
C ALA A 188 -12.86 21.50 -15.75
N PHE A 189 -12.28 20.47 -15.13
CA PHE A 189 -11.50 19.44 -15.83
C PHE A 189 -12.37 18.62 -16.79
N GLU A 190 -13.54 18.15 -16.37
CA GLU A 190 -14.48 17.38 -17.19
C GLU A 190 -14.98 18.21 -18.39
N ASN A 191 -15.11 19.53 -18.22
CA ASN A 191 -15.49 20.46 -19.30
C ASN A 191 -14.29 21.01 -20.11
N SER A 192 -13.07 20.54 -19.87
CA SER A 192 -11.90 20.92 -20.67
C SER A 192 -12.05 20.50 -22.14
N LEU A 193 -11.35 21.19 -23.04
CA LEU A 193 -11.37 20.85 -24.47
C LEU A 193 -10.86 19.43 -24.72
N GLU A 194 -9.84 18.99 -23.98
CA GLU A 194 -9.26 17.66 -24.09
C GLU A 194 -10.26 16.57 -23.68
N MET A 195 -10.93 16.71 -22.53
CA MET A 195 -11.92 15.72 -22.07
C MET A 195 -13.14 15.67 -22.98
N ARG A 196 -13.67 16.83 -23.39
CA ARG A 196 -14.79 16.88 -24.34
C ARG A 196 -14.44 16.24 -25.69
N ALA A 197 -13.21 16.38 -26.16
CA ALA A 197 -12.76 15.71 -27.38
C ALA A 197 -12.70 14.18 -27.21
N LEU A 198 -12.28 13.67 -26.06
CA LEU A 198 -12.29 12.24 -25.75
C LEU A 198 -13.71 11.69 -25.60
N ASP A 199 -14.60 12.43 -24.97
CA ASP A 199 -16.02 12.06 -24.84
C ASP A 199 -16.71 12.04 -26.21
N ALA A 200 -16.44 13.02 -27.07
CA ALA A 200 -16.93 13.03 -28.45
C ALA A 200 -16.41 11.83 -29.25
N ARG A 201 -15.12 11.45 -29.07
CA ARG A 201 -14.57 10.23 -29.66
C ARG A 201 -15.33 9.00 -29.17
N LEU A 202 -15.53 8.85 -27.85
CA LEU A 202 -16.26 7.74 -27.24
C LEU A 202 -17.71 7.61 -27.73
N ALA A 203 -18.37 8.72 -28.06
CA ALA A 203 -19.73 8.73 -28.60
C ALA A 203 -19.82 8.16 -30.03
N THR A 204 -18.70 7.93 -30.72
CA THR A 204 -18.67 7.38 -32.07
C THR A 204 -19.08 5.91 -32.06
N LYS A 205 -20.14 5.57 -32.83
CA LYS A 205 -20.75 4.22 -32.84
C LYS A 205 -19.84 3.11 -33.39
N THR A 206 -18.78 3.46 -34.11
CA THR A 206 -17.90 2.50 -34.82
C THR A 206 -16.68 2.05 -34.01
N LEU A 207 -16.48 2.55 -32.79
CA LEU A 207 -15.29 2.21 -32.00
C LEU A 207 -15.28 0.75 -31.56
N ASP A 208 -14.15 0.08 -31.81
CA ASP A 208 -13.92 -1.27 -31.29
C ASP A 208 -13.60 -1.27 -29.78
N GLY A 209 -13.60 -2.46 -29.16
CA GLY A 209 -13.33 -2.59 -27.72
C GLY A 209 -11.92 -2.18 -27.30
N SER A 210 -10.94 -2.29 -28.20
CA SER A 210 -9.54 -1.91 -27.95
C SER A 210 -9.36 -0.39 -27.96
N GLU A 211 -10.03 0.31 -28.87
CA GLU A 211 -10.02 1.76 -29.00
C GLU A 211 -10.72 2.40 -27.81
N ARG A 212 -11.88 1.88 -27.41
CA ARG A 212 -12.57 2.30 -26.19
C ARG A 212 -11.65 2.19 -24.97
N LYS A 213 -10.96 1.05 -24.83
CA LYS A 213 -9.99 0.84 -23.73
C LYS A 213 -8.83 1.83 -23.76
N ARG A 214 -8.31 2.17 -24.95
CA ARG A 214 -7.27 3.19 -25.11
C ARG A 214 -7.77 4.56 -24.69
N ILE A 215 -8.97 4.97 -25.12
CA ILE A 215 -9.56 6.26 -24.74
C ILE A 215 -9.78 6.33 -23.23
N TYR A 216 -10.35 5.29 -22.60
CA TYR A 216 -10.49 5.27 -21.14
C TYR A 216 -9.13 5.38 -20.43
N THR A 217 -8.10 4.71 -20.93
CA THR A 217 -6.74 4.82 -20.38
C THR A 217 -6.20 6.25 -20.50
N GLU A 218 -6.45 6.90 -21.64
CA GLU A 218 -6.07 8.30 -21.90
C GLU A 218 -6.78 9.26 -20.94
N MET A 219 -8.11 9.13 -20.78
CA MET A 219 -8.90 9.91 -19.81
C MET A 219 -8.38 9.75 -18.38
N GLN A 220 -8.08 8.51 -17.95
CA GLN A 220 -7.53 8.26 -16.62
C GLN A 220 -6.15 8.90 -16.43
N ASN A 221 -5.29 8.86 -17.46
CA ASN A 221 -3.99 9.51 -17.42
C ASN A 221 -4.11 11.04 -17.34
N LEU A 222 -5.06 11.65 -18.07
CA LEU A 222 -5.34 13.08 -18.00
C LEU A 222 -5.87 13.47 -16.63
N LYS A 223 -6.83 12.71 -16.08
CA LYS A 223 -7.37 12.94 -14.73
C LYS A 223 -6.28 12.89 -13.66
N GLN A 224 -5.38 11.91 -13.76
CA GLN A 224 -4.24 11.82 -12.85
C GLN A 224 -3.29 13.01 -12.99
N LYS A 225 -3.00 13.48 -14.21
CA LYS A 225 -2.16 14.68 -14.42
C LYS A 225 -2.83 15.94 -13.86
N ALA A 226 -4.14 16.09 -14.06
CA ALA A 226 -4.91 17.20 -13.51
C ALA A 226 -4.87 17.21 -11.97
N LEU A 227 -5.05 16.05 -11.33
CA LEU A 227 -4.92 15.92 -9.88
C LEU A 227 -3.53 16.31 -9.38
N LEU A 228 -2.45 15.91 -10.07
CA LEU A 228 -1.09 16.29 -9.68
C LEU A 228 -0.86 17.81 -9.77
N ARG A 229 -1.35 18.45 -10.84
CA ARG A 229 -1.29 19.92 -10.98
C ARG A 229 -2.10 20.62 -9.88
N TYR A 230 -3.30 20.10 -9.58
CA TYR A 230 -4.13 20.61 -8.49
C TYR A 230 -3.43 20.51 -7.14
N GLN A 231 -2.77 19.38 -6.86
CA GLN A 231 -1.96 19.19 -5.66
C GLN A 231 -0.78 20.17 -5.60
N GLU A 232 -0.10 20.42 -6.71
CA GLU A 232 0.99 21.40 -6.77
C GLU A 232 0.52 22.81 -6.45
N GLN A 233 -0.58 23.26 -7.07
CA GLN A 233 -1.20 24.55 -6.80
C GLN A 233 -1.65 24.66 -5.34
N TRP A 234 -2.30 23.63 -4.82
CA TRP A 234 -2.74 23.59 -3.42
C TRP A 234 -1.56 23.75 -2.44
N LEU A 235 -0.40 23.16 -2.74
CA LEU A 235 0.81 23.27 -1.90
C LEU A 235 1.43 24.66 -1.96
N GLU A 236 1.38 25.31 -3.12
CA GLU A 236 1.82 26.70 -3.28
C GLU A 236 0.90 27.67 -2.53
N ASP A 237 -0.42 27.48 -2.65
CA ASP A 237 -1.42 28.26 -1.92
C ASP A 237 -1.29 28.08 -0.40
N ASP A 238 -1.07 26.84 0.07
CA ASP A 238 -0.84 26.53 1.48
C ASP A 238 0.46 27.18 2.00
N TYR A 239 1.52 27.16 1.20
CA TYR A 239 2.77 27.85 1.52
C TYR A 239 2.57 29.35 1.64
N ILE A 240 1.96 29.99 0.63
CA ILE A 240 1.67 31.43 0.62
C ILE A 240 0.82 31.79 1.84
N ARG A 241 -0.25 31.04 2.12
CA ARG A 241 -1.10 31.25 3.30
C ARG A 241 -0.31 31.17 4.60
N THR A 242 0.55 30.15 4.74
CA THR A 242 1.37 29.95 5.94
C THR A 242 2.35 31.11 6.15
N VAL A 243 2.99 31.60 5.08
CA VAL A 243 3.93 32.72 5.14
C VAL A 243 3.21 34.05 5.37
N SER A 244 2.10 34.30 4.67
CA SER A 244 1.38 35.58 4.69
C SER A 244 0.63 35.85 6.00
N VAL A 245 0.05 34.83 6.62
CA VAL A 245 -0.67 34.98 7.90
C VAL A 245 0.33 35.11 9.07
N GLY A 246 1.60 34.74 8.85
CA GLY A 246 2.55 34.44 9.91
C GLY A 246 2.07 33.23 10.71
N ALA A 247 2.97 32.54 11.42
CA ALA A 247 2.58 31.49 12.36
C ALA A 247 1.89 32.05 13.63
N ARG A 248 0.98 33.03 13.47
CA ARG A 248 0.13 33.52 14.56
C ARG A 248 -1.03 32.56 14.67
N GLU A 249 -0.89 31.58 15.56
CA GLU A 249 -2.06 30.96 16.19
C GLU A 249 -2.83 32.07 16.90
N THR A 250 -3.88 32.59 16.27
CA THR A 250 -4.80 33.51 16.92
C THR A 250 -5.54 32.72 18.00
N PRO A 251 -5.43 33.07 19.29
CA PRO A 251 -6.16 32.37 20.34
C PRO A 251 -7.66 32.45 20.06
N GLY A 252 -8.31 31.31 19.82
CA GLY A 252 -9.74 31.24 19.51
C GLY A 252 -10.12 31.15 18.03
N GLN A 253 -9.17 31.17 17.09
CA GLN A 253 -9.43 30.58 15.78
C GLN A 253 -9.39 29.06 15.92
N PRO A 254 -10.30 28.30 15.26
CA PRO A 254 -10.17 26.85 15.23
C PRO A 254 -8.77 26.54 14.74
N SER A 255 -8.02 25.77 15.54
CA SER A 255 -6.73 25.20 15.16
C SER A 255 -6.81 24.80 13.70
N ARG A 256 -5.76 25.09 12.90
CA ARG A 256 -5.55 24.64 11.49
C ARG A 256 -6.62 23.62 11.14
N PRO A 257 -7.62 23.90 10.26
CA PRO A 257 -8.73 22.97 10.04
C PRO A 257 -8.11 21.60 9.95
N GLN A 258 -8.37 20.75 10.97
CA GLN A 258 -7.77 19.43 11.06
C GLN A 258 -8.14 18.80 9.75
N TYR A 259 -7.17 18.76 8.86
CA TYR A 259 -7.43 18.78 7.44
C TYR A 259 -8.20 17.51 7.15
N GLU A 260 -9.41 17.68 6.65
CA GLU A 260 -10.35 16.67 6.15
C GLU A 260 -9.74 15.77 5.04
N ALA A 261 -8.44 15.87 4.80
CA ALA A 261 -7.70 15.03 3.88
C ALA A 261 -7.48 13.60 4.41
N LEU A 262 -7.28 13.42 5.73
CA LEU A 262 -7.44 12.09 6.33
C LEU A 262 -8.91 11.67 6.32
N SER A 263 -9.81 12.63 6.57
CA SER A 263 -11.22 12.32 6.72
C SER A 263 -11.80 11.71 5.46
N ASN A 264 -11.39 12.05 4.24
CA ASN A 264 -12.00 11.41 3.06
C ASN A 264 -11.66 9.92 2.88
N VAL A 265 -10.46 9.44 3.27
CA VAL A 265 -10.08 8.02 3.14
C VAL A 265 -10.53 7.22 4.35
N GLU A 266 -10.39 7.79 5.54
CA GLU A 266 -10.93 7.20 6.79
C GLU A 266 -12.46 7.14 6.72
N HIS A 267 -13.14 8.18 6.24
CA HIS A 267 -14.59 8.20 6.06
C HIS A 267 -15.07 7.16 5.04
N ASP A 268 -14.38 7.01 3.89
CA ASP A 268 -14.75 6.00 2.90
C ASP A 268 -14.59 4.58 3.51
N PHE A 269 -13.51 4.30 4.26
CA PHE A 269 -13.32 2.99 4.90
C PHE A 269 -14.32 2.75 6.04
N ASP A 270 -14.53 3.73 6.91
CA ASP A 270 -15.45 3.62 8.06
C ASP A 270 -16.90 3.44 7.61
N VAL A 271 -17.29 4.09 6.52
CA VAL A 271 -18.62 3.88 5.90
C VAL A 271 -18.73 2.47 5.31
N LEU A 272 -17.66 1.94 4.73
CA LEU A 272 -17.67 0.61 4.11
C LEU A 272 -17.44 -0.54 5.10
N ARG A 273 -16.91 -0.24 6.28
CA ARG A 273 -16.51 -1.21 7.31
C ARG A 273 -17.63 -2.18 7.72
N PRO A 274 -18.90 -1.75 7.92
CA PRO A 274 -19.99 -2.68 8.26
C PRO A 274 -20.29 -3.73 7.19
N PHE A 275 -19.86 -3.49 5.94
CA PHE A 275 -20.13 -4.38 4.81
C PHE A 275 -18.97 -5.33 4.48
N MET A 276 -17.85 -5.23 5.20
CA MET A 276 -16.66 -6.06 4.99
C MET A 276 -16.16 -6.58 6.36
N PRO A 277 -16.90 -7.50 7.01
CA PRO A 277 -16.68 -7.85 8.40
C PRO A 277 -15.29 -8.42 8.66
N GLU A 278 -14.71 -9.19 7.73
CA GLU A 278 -13.34 -9.71 7.82
C GLU A 278 -12.33 -8.54 7.83
N ARG A 279 -12.48 -7.56 6.94
CA ARG A 279 -11.61 -6.38 6.89
C ARG A 279 -11.78 -5.48 8.11
N SER A 280 -13.00 -5.38 8.64
CA SER A 280 -13.31 -4.65 9.86
C SER A 280 -12.58 -5.24 11.06
N ARG A 281 -12.68 -6.56 11.27
CA ARG A 281 -11.97 -7.25 12.35
C ARG A 281 -10.46 -7.14 12.18
N LEU A 282 -9.96 -7.31 10.96
CA LEU A 282 -8.52 -7.17 10.67
C LEU A 282 -7.98 -5.78 10.98
N ALA A 283 -8.76 -4.72 10.75
CA ALA A 283 -8.36 -3.36 11.11
C ALA A 283 -8.07 -3.21 12.61
N ASP A 284 -8.82 -3.92 13.47
CA ASP A 284 -8.61 -3.93 14.92
C ASP A 284 -7.47 -4.90 15.34
N MET A 285 -7.34 -6.03 14.65
CA MET A 285 -6.41 -7.10 15.05
C MET A 285 -4.98 -6.91 14.55
N LEU A 286 -4.77 -6.32 13.37
CA LEU A 286 -3.46 -6.33 12.68
C LEU A 286 -2.34 -5.67 13.49
N TYR A 287 -2.66 -4.63 14.25
CA TYR A 287 -1.71 -3.88 15.06
C TYR A 287 -1.71 -4.29 16.54
N THR A 288 -2.60 -5.21 16.93
CA THR A 288 -2.67 -5.68 18.31
C THR A 288 -1.52 -6.65 18.59
N SER A 289 -0.88 -6.48 19.76
CA SER A 289 0.19 -7.37 20.18
C SER A 289 -0.38 -8.71 20.61
N ALA A 290 0.07 -9.79 19.96
CA ALA A 290 -0.43 -11.13 20.21
C ALA A 290 0.67 -12.17 19.91
N SER A 291 0.80 -13.17 20.78
CA SER A 291 1.76 -14.27 20.59
C SER A 291 1.49 -15.07 19.30
N CYS A 292 2.47 -15.82 18.81
CA CYS A 292 2.33 -16.63 17.60
C CYS A 292 1.10 -17.56 17.58
N PHE A 293 0.75 -18.14 18.72
CA PHE A 293 -0.33 -19.11 18.83
C PHE A 293 -1.58 -18.54 19.52
N ASP A 294 -1.65 -17.22 19.63
CA ASP A 294 -2.81 -16.54 20.17
C ASP A 294 -4.06 -16.85 19.32
N PRO A 295 -5.20 -17.17 19.94
CA PRO A 295 -6.48 -17.30 19.24
C PRO A 295 -6.80 -16.11 18.33
N ALA A 296 -6.51 -14.87 18.75
CA ALA A 296 -6.74 -13.68 17.94
C ALA A 296 -5.86 -13.66 16.68
N ARG A 297 -4.62 -14.16 16.77
CA ARG A 297 -3.75 -14.28 15.59
C ARG A 297 -4.29 -15.33 14.62
N LYS A 298 -4.84 -16.43 15.13
CA LYS A 298 -5.51 -17.45 14.31
C LYS A 298 -6.73 -16.87 13.58
N GLU A 299 -7.58 -16.13 14.29
CA GLU A 299 -8.77 -15.48 13.72
C GLU A 299 -8.39 -14.50 12.60
N ALA A 300 -7.35 -13.70 12.81
CA ALA A 300 -6.86 -12.81 11.78
C ALA A 300 -6.33 -13.56 10.54
N VAL A 301 -5.68 -14.72 10.72
CA VAL A 301 -5.24 -15.55 9.58
C VAL A 301 -6.43 -16.18 8.86
N GLN A 302 -7.47 -16.59 9.57
CA GLN A 302 -8.72 -17.06 8.97
C GLN A 302 -9.37 -15.95 8.13
N ASP A 303 -9.46 -14.73 8.66
CA ASP A 303 -10.02 -13.58 7.95
C ASP A 303 -9.20 -13.22 6.70
N LEU A 304 -7.87 -13.18 6.82
CA LEU A 304 -6.99 -12.95 5.67
C LEU A 304 -7.14 -14.04 4.61
N THR A 305 -7.23 -15.31 5.02
CA THR A 305 -7.42 -16.45 4.11
C THR A 305 -8.77 -16.37 3.43
N ALA A 306 -9.85 -16.06 4.16
CA ALA A 306 -11.20 -15.88 3.63
C ALA A 306 -11.25 -14.79 2.56
N ILE A 307 -10.58 -13.65 2.81
CA ILE A 307 -10.44 -12.57 1.82
C ILE A 307 -9.74 -13.09 0.55
N CYS A 308 -8.68 -13.88 0.68
CA CYS A 308 -7.94 -14.44 -0.46
C CYS A 308 -8.76 -15.44 -1.29
N VAL A 309 -9.58 -16.30 -0.66
CA VAL A 309 -10.34 -17.34 -1.37
C VAL A 309 -11.72 -16.89 -1.85
N SER A 310 -12.24 -15.77 -1.33
CA SER A 310 -13.55 -15.23 -1.73
C SER A 310 -13.61 -14.88 -3.23
N LYS A 311 -14.48 -15.57 -3.98
CA LYS A 311 -14.56 -15.48 -5.45
C LYS A 311 -15.44 -14.32 -5.97
N ASP A 312 -16.28 -13.73 -5.13
CA ASP A 312 -17.23 -12.67 -5.52
C ASP A 312 -17.07 -11.42 -4.66
N GLN A 313 -16.03 -10.62 -4.96
CA GLN A 313 -15.81 -9.30 -4.34
C GLN A 313 -16.35 -8.15 -5.20
N ARG A 314 -17.11 -8.43 -6.26
CA ARG A 314 -17.53 -7.37 -7.21
C ARG A 314 -18.68 -6.53 -6.69
N VAL A 315 -19.53 -7.12 -5.85
CA VAL A 315 -20.72 -6.46 -5.33
C VAL A 315 -20.82 -6.72 -3.84
N ILE A 316 -20.79 -5.64 -3.09
CA ILE A 316 -21.00 -5.63 -1.65
C ILE A 316 -22.47 -5.27 -1.43
N TYR A 317 -23.21 -6.13 -0.73
CA TYR A 317 -24.61 -5.91 -0.37
C TYR A 317 -24.72 -5.35 1.04
N ARG A 318 -25.80 -4.62 1.34
CA ARG A 318 -26.07 -4.23 2.72
C ARG A 318 -26.40 -5.46 3.58
N PRO A 319 -26.19 -5.41 4.90
CA PRO A 319 -26.66 -6.46 5.78
C PRO A 319 -28.13 -6.76 5.51
N ASN A 320 -28.46 -8.04 5.28
CA ASN A 320 -29.79 -8.56 4.90
C ASN A 320 -30.24 -8.29 3.46
N GLU A 321 -29.41 -7.73 2.60
CA GLU A 321 -29.66 -7.67 1.16
C GLU A 321 -28.97 -8.85 0.45
N VAL A 322 -29.72 -9.56 -0.39
CA VAL A 322 -29.20 -10.65 -1.21
C VAL A 322 -29.61 -10.47 -2.67
N ARG A 323 -28.89 -11.14 -3.59
CA ARG A 323 -29.31 -11.23 -4.99
C ARG A 323 -30.67 -11.90 -5.08
N LEU A 324 -31.66 -11.19 -5.64
CA LEU A 324 -32.93 -11.80 -6.03
C LEU A 324 -32.81 -12.24 -7.50
N GLY A 325 -32.60 -13.53 -7.73
CA GLY A 325 -32.57 -14.13 -9.08
C GLY A 325 -31.53 -13.54 -10.03
N GLY A 326 -30.35 -13.13 -9.54
CA GLY A 326 -29.27 -12.54 -10.34
C GLY A 326 -29.48 -11.07 -10.74
N ARG A 327 -30.44 -10.38 -10.13
CA ARG A 327 -30.74 -8.96 -10.40
C ARG A 327 -30.56 -8.10 -9.15
N CYS A 328 -30.41 -6.80 -9.37
CA CYS A 328 -30.41 -5.81 -8.29
C CYS A 328 -31.72 -5.89 -7.48
N PRO A 329 -31.68 -5.94 -6.14
CA PRO A 329 -32.87 -6.03 -5.30
C PRO A 329 -33.69 -4.74 -5.24
N VAL A 330 -33.15 -3.61 -5.74
CA VAL A 330 -33.89 -2.34 -5.83
C VAL A 330 -35.01 -2.48 -6.89
N PRO A 331 -36.29 -2.24 -6.53
CA PRO A 331 -37.46 -2.50 -7.39
C PRO A 331 -37.36 -1.90 -8.80
N ASP A 332 -36.78 -0.71 -8.90
CA ASP A 332 -36.68 0.05 -10.15
C ASP A 332 -35.38 -0.21 -10.93
N CYS A 333 -34.42 -0.89 -10.32
CA CYS A 333 -33.08 -0.97 -10.90
C CYS A 333 -32.98 -2.02 -12.01
N ARG A 334 -33.73 -3.13 -11.97
CA ARG A 334 -33.86 -4.24 -12.96
C ARG A 334 -32.59 -4.72 -13.72
N LYS A 335 -31.42 -4.20 -13.40
CA LYS A 335 -30.14 -4.53 -14.05
C LYS A 335 -29.76 -5.94 -13.67
N THR A 336 -29.45 -6.73 -14.69
CA THR A 336 -28.76 -8.00 -14.55
C THR A 336 -27.38 -7.72 -13.99
N MET A 337 -27.11 -8.26 -12.81
CA MET A 337 -25.82 -8.13 -12.14
C MET A 337 -24.97 -9.29 -12.65
N ASN A 338 -24.35 -9.11 -13.82
CA ASN A 338 -23.50 -10.14 -14.42
C ASN A 338 -22.29 -10.37 -13.50
N GLY A 339 -22.17 -11.62 -13.04
CA GLY A 339 -21.24 -12.08 -12.03
C GLY A 339 -19.78 -11.87 -12.35
#